data_AF-A0A0E3W2A1-F1
#
_entry.id   AF-A0A0E3W2A1-F1
#
_cell.length_a   1.000
_cell.length_b   1.000
_cell.length_c   1.000
_cell.angle_alpha   90.00
_cell.angle_beta   90.00
_cell.angle_gamma   90.00
#
_symmetry.space_group_name_H-M   'P 1'
#
loop_
_entity.id
_entity.type
_entity.pdbx_description
1 polymer ?
#
loop_
_entity_poly.entity_id
_entity_poly.type
_entity_poly.pdbx_seq_one_letter_code
_entity_poly.pdbx_strand_id
1 'polypeptide(L)'
;MRDAFYSVADNFTKPGAEITDQLAYLASNRSVLVDFQTTLAAIASLQTVLTTGYTQEYVTLQPRNQSFITDRLTDSFAYINQTLVQLDKTLRQLQTAAAKAQQEAGANGQTIDMKIVREFISPRLINTLLNTIDRLPGAISPLIYSVHSPLAKLDKADSYISTAKGDIESALLQAHQEVVNFNGQIRQLKQETNDVIATISTAYRDQQTLSVDLLPKLKASINYQYELKMALDTFVDVASVPSIEEKTGLLNQTIAYYVSNSTTYDDDLVTVYGDRICPAMRAVVQVLIASGPYAAYCYSKYSHRVVDLAIHNFYDIGECYQLELNRLYSVSRLISNLISLATFNFADLFDNLSVCAAIQPCPGDCDPCVDTVSVS
;
A
#
# COMPACT_ATOMS: atom_id res chain seq x y z
N MET A 1 22.30 4.59 0.25
CA MET A 1 22.32 5.48 -0.93
C MET A 1 22.55 6.94 -0.55
N ARG A 2 21.78 7.50 0.41
CA ARG A 2 22.02 8.85 0.94
C ARG A 2 23.48 9.05 1.40
N ASP A 3 24.01 8.10 2.17
CA ASP A 3 25.41 8.14 2.64
C ASP A 3 26.44 8.11 1.50
N ALA A 4 26.16 7.40 0.40
CA ALA A 4 27.03 7.37 -0.77
C ALA A 4 27.07 8.74 -1.46
N PHE A 5 25.95 9.46 -1.54
CA PHE A 5 25.92 10.83 -2.04
C PHE A 5 26.64 11.82 -1.10
N TYR A 6 26.51 11.66 0.22
CA TYR A 6 27.28 12.48 1.17
C TYR A 6 28.78 12.20 1.07
N SER A 7 29.19 10.94 0.96
CA SER A 7 30.59 10.58 0.72
C SER A 7 31.13 11.22 -0.56
N VAL A 8 30.36 11.19 -1.65
CA VAL A 8 30.72 11.88 -2.90
C VAL A 8 30.93 13.38 -2.68
N ALA A 9 29.99 14.03 -1.97
CA ALA A 9 30.08 15.46 -1.70
C ALA A 9 31.27 15.82 -0.79
N ASP A 10 31.51 15.06 0.27
CA ASP A 10 32.59 15.30 1.23
C ASP A 10 33.97 15.11 0.60
N ASN A 11 34.14 14.01 -0.14
CA ASN A 11 35.39 13.69 -0.84
C ASN A 11 35.70 14.71 -1.95
N PHE A 12 34.68 15.34 -2.55
CA PHE A 12 34.86 16.43 -3.51
C PHE A 12 35.17 17.78 -2.83
N THR A 13 34.46 18.09 -1.74
CA THR A 13 34.49 19.42 -1.12
C THR A 13 35.82 19.71 -0.44
N LYS A 14 36.41 18.72 0.24
CA LYS A 14 37.68 18.89 0.98
C LYS A 14 38.84 19.31 0.07
N PRO A 15 39.16 18.58 -1.02
CA PRO A 15 40.23 18.98 -1.93
C PRO A 15 39.87 20.24 -2.75
N GLY A 16 38.58 20.46 -3.04
CA GLY A 16 38.13 21.69 -3.71
C GLY A 16 38.33 22.96 -2.87
N ALA A 17 38.08 22.88 -1.56
CA ALA A 17 38.39 23.97 -0.62
C ALA A 17 39.89 24.24 -0.57
N GLU A 18 40.71 23.18 -0.50
CA GLU A 18 42.18 23.30 -0.51
C GLU A 18 42.69 24.01 -1.77
N ILE A 19 42.18 23.68 -2.96
CA ILE A 19 42.53 24.40 -4.19
C ILE A 19 42.19 25.89 -4.08
N THR A 20 41.01 26.21 -3.54
CA THR A 20 40.55 27.60 -3.39
C THR A 20 41.46 28.39 -2.46
N ASP A 21 41.81 27.81 -1.31
CA ASP A 21 42.72 28.42 -0.33
C ASP A 21 44.12 28.64 -0.92
N GLN A 22 44.62 27.65 -1.67
CA GLN A 22 45.93 27.75 -2.32
C GLN A 22 45.94 28.78 -3.46
N LEU A 23 44.87 28.88 -4.26
CA LEU A 23 44.75 29.93 -5.27
C LEU A 23 44.67 31.33 -4.64
N ALA A 24 43.94 31.48 -3.52
CA ALA A 24 43.88 32.74 -2.78
C ALA A 24 45.24 33.12 -2.17
N TYR A 25 46.00 32.13 -1.66
CA TYR A 25 47.38 32.33 -1.22
C TYR A 25 48.27 32.82 -2.38
N LEU A 26 48.24 32.16 -3.55
CA LEU A 26 49.00 32.60 -4.73
C LEU A 26 48.63 34.02 -5.15
N ALA A 27 47.34 34.37 -5.12
CA ALA A 27 46.86 35.69 -5.51
C ALA A 27 47.27 36.81 -4.53
N SER A 28 47.40 36.49 -3.25
CA SER A 28 47.76 37.47 -2.21
C SER A 28 49.27 37.60 -1.97
N ASN A 29 50.06 36.60 -2.40
CA ASN A 29 51.49 36.56 -2.18
C ASN A 29 52.23 37.55 -3.09
N ARG A 30 53.03 38.43 -2.49
CA ARG A 30 53.84 39.45 -3.19
C ARG A 30 55.32 39.07 -3.32
N SER A 31 55.69 37.87 -2.89
CA SER A 31 57.05 37.36 -2.98
C SER A 31 57.38 36.90 -4.40
N VAL A 32 58.67 36.95 -4.73
CA VAL A 32 59.19 36.40 -5.98
C VAL A 32 59.39 34.87 -5.87
N LEU A 33 59.46 34.34 -4.64
CA LEU A 33 59.67 32.92 -4.32
C LEU A 33 58.33 32.17 -4.09
N VAL A 34 57.28 32.52 -4.83
CA VAL A 34 55.96 31.89 -4.66
C VAL A 34 56.03 30.40 -4.97
N ASP A 35 55.62 29.57 -4.00
CA ASP A 35 55.54 28.12 -4.18
C ASP A 35 54.24 27.74 -4.91
N PHE A 36 54.37 27.46 -6.21
CA PHE A 36 53.28 26.90 -7.00
C PHE A 36 53.07 25.40 -6.75
N GLN A 37 54.04 24.68 -6.16
CA GLN A 37 53.95 23.23 -6.03
C GLN A 37 52.83 22.81 -5.09
N THR A 38 52.61 23.54 -4.00
CA THR A 38 51.51 23.25 -3.09
C THR A 38 50.14 23.36 -3.79
N THR A 39 49.92 24.38 -4.62
CA THR A 39 48.69 24.52 -5.41
C THR A 39 48.55 23.42 -6.48
N LEU A 40 49.64 23.08 -7.18
CA LEU A 40 49.64 22.02 -8.19
C LEU A 40 49.37 20.64 -7.55
N ALA A 41 49.89 20.41 -6.34
CA ALA A 41 49.61 19.19 -5.57
C ALA A 41 48.13 19.12 -5.13
N ALA A 42 47.53 20.23 -4.69
CA ALA A 42 46.10 20.28 -4.36
C ALA A 42 45.22 19.97 -5.58
N ILE A 43 45.56 20.50 -6.76
CA ILE A 43 44.88 20.17 -8.01
C ILE A 43 45.01 18.67 -8.32
N ALA A 44 46.22 18.11 -8.25
CA ALA A 44 46.46 16.69 -8.50
C ALA A 44 45.70 15.77 -7.52
N SER A 45 45.56 16.18 -6.25
CA SER A 45 44.77 15.48 -5.24
C SER A 45 43.30 15.38 -5.65
N LEU A 46 42.68 16.50 -6.04
CA LEU A 46 41.29 16.48 -6.52
C LEU A 46 41.14 15.66 -7.80
N GLN A 47 42.06 15.76 -8.75
CA GLN A 47 42.04 14.94 -9.97
C GLN A 47 42.08 13.44 -9.66
N THR A 48 42.86 13.03 -8.65
CA THR A 48 42.94 11.64 -8.18
C THR A 48 41.60 11.18 -7.61
N VAL A 49 40.97 11.99 -6.76
CA VAL A 49 39.65 11.71 -6.21
C VAL A 49 38.61 11.56 -7.33
N LEU A 50 38.60 12.47 -8.31
CA LEU A 50 37.65 12.44 -9.43
C LEU A 50 37.78 11.20 -10.32
N THR A 51 38.95 10.57 -10.38
CA THR A 51 39.23 9.44 -11.27
C THR A 51 39.15 8.08 -10.58
N THR A 52 39.49 8.00 -9.29
CA THR A 52 39.63 6.72 -8.57
C THR A 52 38.97 6.68 -7.20
N GLY A 53 38.46 7.82 -6.70
CA GLY A 53 38.00 7.95 -5.31
C GLY A 53 36.60 7.41 -5.00
N TYR A 54 35.83 6.96 -6.00
CA TYR A 54 34.38 6.70 -5.83
C TYR A 54 33.93 5.25 -6.13
N THR A 55 34.86 4.29 -6.16
CA THR A 55 34.54 2.90 -6.54
C THR A 55 33.47 2.28 -5.62
N GLN A 56 33.53 2.53 -4.32
CA GLN A 56 32.60 1.94 -3.35
C GLN A 56 31.21 2.59 -3.42
N GLU A 57 31.18 3.91 -3.59
CA GLU A 57 29.96 4.68 -3.78
C GLU A 57 29.23 4.23 -5.04
N TYR A 58 29.96 3.95 -6.12
CA TYR A 58 29.38 3.53 -7.40
C TYR A 58 28.62 2.22 -7.29
N VAL A 59 29.08 1.26 -6.46
CA VAL A 59 28.33 0.02 -6.18
C VAL A 59 26.96 0.33 -5.55
N THR A 60 26.91 1.32 -4.65
CA THR A 60 25.66 1.70 -3.96
C THR A 60 24.75 2.57 -4.83
N LEU A 61 25.34 3.32 -5.77
CA LEU A 61 24.66 4.27 -6.66
C LEU A 61 24.16 3.63 -7.97
N GLN A 62 24.12 2.29 -8.05
CA GLN A 62 23.57 1.54 -9.18
C GLN A 62 22.30 0.76 -8.82
N PRO A 63 21.23 1.44 -8.36
CA PRO A 63 19.96 0.77 -8.09
C PRO A 63 19.43 0.05 -9.33
N ARG A 64 18.85 -1.15 -9.11
CA ARG A 64 18.40 -2.05 -10.18
C ARG A 64 19.51 -2.42 -11.19
N ASN A 65 20.77 -2.39 -10.77
CA ASN A 65 21.94 -2.61 -11.62
C ASN A 65 21.96 -1.65 -12.83
N GLN A 66 21.45 -0.43 -12.67
CA GLN A 66 21.44 0.60 -13.70
C GLN A 66 22.50 1.65 -13.42
N SER A 67 23.21 2.10 -14.45
CA SER A 67 24.33 3.05 -14.34
C SER A 67 23.93 4.53 -14.43
N PHE A 68 22.64 4.87 -14.53
CA PHE A 68 22.21 6.25 -14.84
C PHE A 68 22.76 7.32 -13.90
N ILE A 69 22.88 7.03 -12.60
CA ILE A 69 23.45 7.96 -11.61
C ILE A 69 24.98 8.02 -11.78
N THR A 70 25.64 6.86 -11.85
CA THR A 70 27.10 6.78 -11.99
C THR A 70 27.59 7.39 -13.30
N ASP A 71 26.82 7.29 -14.39
CA ASP A 71 27.14 7.87 -15.69
C ASP A 71 27.10 9.40 -15.64
N ARG A 72 26.08 9.98 -14.97
CA ARG A 72 25.98 11.44 -14.77
C ARG A 72 27.10 11.98 -13.89
N LEU A 73 27.45 11.25 -12.83
CA LEU A 73 28.58 11.60 -11.97
C LEU A 73 29.90 11.51 -12.74
N THR A 74 30.11 10.44 -13.51
CA THR A 74 31.31 10.26 -14.34
C THR A 74 31.46 11.38 -15.35
N ASP A 75 30.38 11.75 -16.05
CA ASP A 75 30.39 12.86 -17.00
C ASP A 75 30.71 14.21 -16.33
N SER A 76 30.07 14.49 -15.18
CA SER A 76 30.35 15.69 -14.38
C SER A 76 31.81 15.73 -13.92
N PHE A 77 32.34 14.61 -13.41
CA PHE A 77 33.74 14.51 -12.97
C PHE A 77 34.72 14.65 -14.13
N ALA A 78 34.41 14.09 -15.31
CA ALA A 78 35.23 14.25 -16.50
C ALA A 78 35.34 15.72 -16.92
N TYR A 79 34.22 16.47 -16.91
CA TYR A 79 34.21 17.89 -17.26
C TYR A 79 34.96 18.76 -16.24
N ILE A 80 34.81 18.47 -14.94
CA ILE A 80 35.60 19.14 -13.88
C ILE A 80 37.08 18.83 -14.07
N ASN A 81 37.45 17.56 -14.28
CA ASN A 81 38.83 17.14 -14.46
C ASN A 81 39.48 17.84 -15.67
N GLN A 82 38.76 17.97 -16.79
CA GLN A 82 39.25 18.72 -17.97
C GLN A 82 39.54 20.18 -17.63
N THR A 83 38.68 20.82 -16.82
CA THR A 83 38.88 22.21 -16.39
C THR A 83 40.09 22.33 -15.45
N LEU A 84 40.27 21.37 -14.53
CA LEU A 84 41.43 21.29 -13.63
C LEU A 84 42.74 21.04 -14.38
N VAL A 85 42.74 20.20 -15.42
CA VAL A 85 43.91 19.99 -16.29
C VAL A 85 44.32 21.29 -16.98
N GLN A 86 43.35 22.09 -17.44
CA GLN A 86 43.64 23.39 -18.05
C GLN A 86 44.17 24.40 -17.00
N LEU A 87 43.68 24.34 -15.77
CA LEU A 87 44.18 25.16 -14.66
C LEU A 87 45.62 24.80 -14.31
N ASP A 88 45.91 23.51 -14.08
CA ASP A 88 47.27 22.99 -13.80
C ASP A 88 48.25 23.45 -14.90
N LYS A 89 47.89 23.25 -16.17
CA LYS A 89 48.71 23.67 -17.31
C LYS A 89 49.00 25.17 -17.28
N THR A 90 47.99 25.99 -16.99
CA THR A 90 48.13 27.46 -16.97
C THR A 90 48.99 27.92 -15.78
N LEU A 91 48.83 27.29 -14.61
CA LEU A 91 49.66 27.56 -13.43
C LEU A 91 51.12 27.16 -13.65
N ARG A 92 51.40 26.03 -14.30
CA ARG A 92 52.78 25.63 -14.67
C ARG A 92 53.42 26.61 -15.65
N GLN A 93 52.66 27.12 -16.61
CA GLN A 93 53.12 28.18 -17.51
C GLN A 93 53.44 29.47 -16.74
N LEU A 94 52.59 29.84 -15.77
CA LEU A 94 52.83 31.00 -14.91
C LEU A 94 54.05 30.82 -14.00
N GLN A 95 54.23 29.64 -13.40
CA GLN A 95 55.41 29.29 -12.62
C GLN A 95 56.70 29.42 -13.46
N THR A 96 56.68 28.89 -14.69
CA THR A 96 57.81 28.98 -15.62
C THR A 96 58.11 30.43 -16.01
N ALA A 97 57.07 31.23 -16.28
CA ALA A 97 57.22 32.65 -16.61
C ALA A 97 57.76 33.47 -15.43
N ALA A 98 57.27 33.21 -14.22
CA ALA A 98 57.73 33.85 -12.99
C ALA A 98 59.20 33.53 -12.70
N ALA A 99 59.61 32.26 -12.87
CA ALA A 99 61.01 31.84 -12.70
C ALA A 99 61.95 32.54 -13.70
N LYS A 100 61.53 32.72 -14.96
CA LYS A 100 62.30 33.46 -15.96
C LYS A 100 62.41 34.95 -15.64
N ALA A 101 61.30 35.58 -15.25
CA ALA A 101 61.31 36.99 -14.82
C ALA A 101 62.24 37.21 -13.62
N GLN A 102 62.28 36.25 -12.68
CA GLN A 102 63.19 36.29 -11.54
C GLN A 102 64.66 36.14 -11.96
N GLN A 103 64.97 35.22 -12.88
CA GLN A 103 66.34 35.05 -13.38
C GLN A 103 66.86 36.33 -14.06
N GLU A 104 66.03 36.99 -14.86
CA GLU A 104 66.39 38.21 -15.59
C GLU A 104 66.55 39.43 -14.65
N ALA A 105 65.76 39.51 -13.58
CA ALA A 105 65.82 40.59 -12.61
C ALA A 105 67.07 40.57 -11.71
N GLY A 106 67.81 39.46 -11.67
CA GLY A 106 68.97 39.27 -10.80
C GLY A 106 68.62 38.90 -9.35
N ALA A 107 69.47 38.10 -8.70
CA ALA A 107 69.19 37.37 -7.46
C ALA A 107 69.10 38.22 -6.16
N ASN A 108 69.03 39.55 -6.22
CA ASN A 108 69.29 40.42 -5.07
C ASN A 108 68.05 40.90 -4.29
N GLY A 109 66.93 40.17 -4.33
CA GLY A 109 65.76 40.46 -3.50
C GLY A 109 65.14 41.85 -3.69
N GLN A 110 65.47 42.54 -4.78
CA GLN A 110 64.91 43.83 -5.14
C GLN A 110 63.55 43.65 -5.82
N THR A 111 62.69 44.66 -5.70
CA THR A 111 61.42 44.76 -6.43
C THR A 111 61.70 44.65 -7.93
N ILE A 112 61.13 43.63 -8.58
CA ILE A 112 61.29 43.42 -10.03
C ILE A 112 60.61 44.57 -10.78
N ASP A 113 61.31 45.19 -11.73
CA ASP A 113 60.71 46.19 -12.62
C ASP A 113 59.52 45.55 -13.37
N MET A 114 58.37 46.23 -13.32
CA MET A 114 57.14 45.74 -13.95
C MET A 114 57.28 45.58 -15.47
N LYS A 115 58.28 46.21 -16.11
CA LYS A 115 58.66 45.94 -17.50
C LYS A 115 59.14 44.50 -17.71
N ILE A 116 60.04 44.00 -16.86
CA ILE A 116 60.54 42.62 -16.90
C ILE A 116 59.39 41.64 -16.61
N VAL A 117 58.54 41.96 -15.64
CA VAL A 117 57.36 41.13 -15.33
C VAL A 117 56.43 41.01 -16.54
N ARG A 118 56.14 42.12 -17.23
CA ARG A 118 55.25 42.15 -18.40
C ARG A 118 55.82 41.47 -19.63
N GLU A 119 57.15 41.33 -19.72
CA GLU A 119 57.83 40.63 -20.80
C GLU A 119 57.60 39.11 -20.73
N PHE A 120 57.67 38.53 -19.53
CA PHE A 120 57.49 37.08 -19.35
C PHE A 120 56.05 36.70 -18.97
N ILE A 121 55.36 37.51 -18.18
CA ILE A 121 53.96 37.29 -17.77
C ILE A 121 53.04 38.13 -18.66
N SER A 122 52.66 37.55 -19.79
CA SER A 122 51.79 38.22 -20.76
C SER A 122 50.35 38.42 -20.20
N PRO A 123 49.65 39.50 -20.59
CA PRO A 123 48.22 39.68 -20.30
C PRO A 123 47.37 38.50 -20.77
N ARG A 124 47.78 37.83 -21.86
CA ARG A 124 47.12 36.63 -22.38
C ARG A 124 47.16 35.47 -21.38
N LEU A 125 48.29 35.27 -20.69
CA LEU A 125 48.44 34.20 -19.69
C LEU A 125 47.56 34.47 -18.47
N ILE A 126 47.53 35.72 -17.99
CA ILE A 126 46.67 36.14 -16.87
C ILE A 126 45.19 35.98 -17.25
N ASN A 127 44.79 36.46 -18.43
CA ASN A 127 43.41 36.30 -18.90
C ASN A 127 43.04 34.82 -19.08
N THR A 128 43.97 33.96 -19.50
CA THR A 128 43.73 32.51 -19.60
C THR A 128 43.49 31.89 -18.23
N LEU A 129 44.27 32.30 -17.22
CA LEU A 129 44.09 31.86 -15.84
C LEU A 129 42.73 32.29 -15.29
N LEU A 130 42.40 33.58 -15.39
CA LEU A 130 41.11 34.12 -14.93
C LEU A 130 39.94 33.42 -15.62
N ASN A 131 39.97 33.29 -16.94
CA ASN A 131 38.93 32.58 -17.70
C ASN A 131 38.80 31.10 -17.29
N THR A 132 39.89 30.46 -16.88
CA THR A 132 39.85 29.06 -16.43
C THR A 132 39.23 28.96 -15.03
N ILE A 133 39.57 29.90 -14.14
CA ILE A 133 38.97 30.00 -12.80
C ILE A 133 37.46 30.30 -12.92
N ASP A 134 37.07 31.24 -13.78
CA ASP A 134 35.67 31.60 -14.02
C ASP A 134 34.83 30.44 -14.59
N ARG A 135 35.47 29.46 -15.23
CA ARG A 135 34.80 28.26 -15.76
C ARG A 135 34.56 27.18 -14.70
N LEU A 136 35.29 27.18 -13.58
CA LEU A 136 35.15 26.15 -12.54
C LEU A 136 33.72 26.06 -11.96
N PRO A 137 33.03 27.17 -11.59
CA PRO A 137 31.64 27.09 -11.14
C PRO A 137 30.71 26.46 -12.18
N GLY A 138 30.92 26.78 -13.45
CA GLY A 138 30.18 26.19 -14.56
C GLY A 138 30.43 24.69 -14.71
N ALA A 139 31.65 24.22 -14.44
CA ALA A 139 32.00 22.81 -14.43
C ALA A 139 31.43 22.03 -13.23
N ILE A 140 31.26 22.69 -12.08
CA ILE A 140 30.72 22.09 -10.85
C ILE A 140 29.19 22.02 -10.89
N SER A 141 28.52 22.90 -11.62
CA SER A 141 27.05 22.98 -11.64
C SER A 141 26.35 21.67 -12.06
N PRO A 142 26.82 20.93 -13.09
CA PRO A 142 26.32 19.60 -13.41
C PRO A 142 26.47 18.57 -12.28
N LEU A 143 27.56 18.64 -11.49
CA LEU A 143 27.77 17.76 -10.34
C LEU A 143 26.73 18.01 -9.26
N ILE A 144 26.46 19.29 -8.92
CA ILE A 144 25.43 19.67 -7.95
C ILE A 144 24.08 19.09 -8.37
N TYR A 145 23.71 19.24 -9.64
CA TYR A 145 22.48 18.66 -10.17
C TYR A 145 22.46 17.12 -10.11
N SER A 146 23.58 16.48 -10.44
CA SER A 146 23.74 15.02 -10.44
C SER A 146 23.63 14.40 -9.05
N VAL A 147 23.92 15.16 -7.99
CA VAL A 147 23.75 14.77 -6.58
C VAL A 147 22.35 15.12 -6.06
N HIS A 148 21.90 16.37 -6.25
CA HIS A 148 20.62 16.83 -5.71
C HIS A 148 19.41 16.16 -6.36
N SER A 149 19.44 15.91 -7.67
CA SER A 149 18.29 15.34 -8.37
C SER A 149 17.93 13.93 -7.88
N PRO A 150 18.86 12.97 -7.75
CA PRO A 150 18.56 11.67 -7.15
C PRO A 150 18.20 11.74 -5.66
N LEU A 151 18.82 12.63 -4.87
CA LEU A 151 18.44 12.83 -3.46
C LEU A 151 16.99 13.29 -3.31
N ALA A 152 16.55 14.27 -4.09
CA ALA A 152 15.16 14.72 -4.09
C ALA A 152 14.18 13.59 -4.50
N LYS A 153 14.62 12.66 -5.36
CA LYS A 153 13.83 11.48 -5.74
C LYS A 153 13.79 10.42 -4.63
N LEU A 154 14.86 10.27 -3.85
CA LEU A 154 14.87 9.44 -2.65
C LEU A 154 13.89 9.99 -1.61
N ASP A 155 13.93 11.29 -1.33
CA ASP A 155 13.01 11.92 -0.38
C ASP A 155 11.54 11.77 -0.83
N LYS A 156 11.29 11.91 -2.14
CA LYS A 156 9.97 11.67 -2.72
C LYS A 156 9.53 10.20 -2.59
N ALA A 157 10.46 9.25 -2.78
CA ALA A 157 10.18 7.83 -2.59
C ALA A 157 9.86 7.49 -1.13
N ASP A 158 10.60 8.07 -0.17
CA ASP A 158 10.36 7.88 1.26
C ASP A 158 8.97 8.42 1.65
N SER A 159 8.64 9.64 1.20
CA SER A 159 7.31 10.21 1.42
C SER A 159 6.21 9.34 0.84
N TYR A 160 6.39 8.80 -0.37
CA TYR A 160 5.43 7.88 -0.97
C TYR A 160 5.23 6.61 -0.17
N ILE A 161 6.32 5.95 0.25
CA ILE A 161 6.23 4.72 1.06
C ILE A 161 5.49 5.01 2.36
N SER A 162 5.82 6.12 3.04
CA SER A 162 5.17 6.48 4.29
C SER A 162 3.67 6.74 4.12
N THR A 163 3.29 7.53 3.11
CA THR A 163 1.87 7.83 2.86
C THR A 163 1.11 6.58 2.42
N ALA A 164 1.64 5.84 1.43
CA ALA A 164 1.00 4.63 0.94
C ALA A 164 0.85 3.56 2.02
N LYS A 165 1.84 3.42 2.91
CA LYS A 165 1.75 2.54 4.07
C LYS A 165 0.59 2.95 4.98
N GLY A 166 0.49 4.24 5.34
CA GLY A 166 -0.60 4.73 6.18
C GLY A 166 -1.99 4.53 5.56
N ASP A 167 -2.12 4.81 4.25
CA ASP A 167 -3.37 4.61 3.52
C ASP A 167 -3.77 3.13 3.48
N ILE A 168 -2.81 2.24 3.23
CA ILE A 168 -3.02 0.78 3.22
C ILE A 168 -3.37 0.25 4.61
N GLU A 169 -2.67 0.68 5.66
CA GLU A 169 -2.97 0.27 7.05
C GLU A 169 -4.38 0.72 7.47
N SER A 170 -4.81 1.92 7.05
CA SER A 170 -6.17 2.39 7.26
C SER A 170 -7.21 1.53 6.54
N ALA A 171 -6.95 1.18 5.26
CA ALA A 171 -7.83 0.31 4.49
C ALA A 171 -7.92 -1.10 5.10
N LEU A 172 -6.80 -1.67 5.56
CA LEU A 172 -6.75 -2.96 6.24
C LEU A 172 -7.57 -2.96 7.54
N LEU A 173 -7.46 -1.90 8.34
CA LEU A 173 -8.24 -1.77 9.58
C LEU A 173 -9.74 -1.71 9.28
N GLN A 174 -10.14 -0.96 8.25
CA GLN A 174 -11.53 -0.90 7.82
C GLN A 174 -12.03 -2.25 7.28
N ALA A 175 -11.21 -2.95 6.49
CA ALA A 175 -11.52 -4.29 5.98
C ALA A 175 -11.78 -5.28 7.12
N HIS A 176 -10.92 -5.27 8.14
CA HIS A 176 -11.08 -6.09 9.33
C HIS A 176 -12.37 -5.74 10.08
N GLN A 177 -12.70 -4.45 10.19
CA GLN A 177 -13.94 -4.02 10.83
C GLN A 177 -15.19 -4.49 10.08
N GLU A 178 -15.18 -4.53 8.74
CA GLU A 178 -16.28 -5.09 7.95
C GLU A 178 -16.51 -6.58 8.25
N VAL A 179 -15.44 -7.37 8.39
CA VAL A 179 -15.55 -8.79 8.78
C VAL A 179 -16.13 -8.93 10.19
N VAL A 180 -15.65 -8.12 11.13
CA VAL A 180 -16.16 -8.10 12.51
C VAL A 180 -17.65 -7.75 12.53
N ASN A 181 -18.06 -6.73 11.76
CA ASN A 181 -19.45 -6.32 11.65
C ASN A 181 -20.32 -7.42 11.05
N PHE A 182 -19.90 -8.00 9.92
CA PHE A 182 -20.57 -9.13 9.27
C PHE A 182 -20.75 -10.30 10.24
N ASN A 183 -19.70 -10.66 10.97
CA ASN A 183 -19.73 -11.74 11.96
C ASN A 183 -20.65 -11.44 13.16
N GLY A 184 -20.70 -10.19 13.60
CA GLY A 184 -21.64 -9.76 14.64
C GLY A 184 -23.09 -9.88 14.16
N GLN A 185 -23.38 -9.33 12.98
CA GLN A 185 -24.72 -9.28 12.41
C GLN A 185 -25.26 -10.67 12.07
N ILE A 186 -24.44 -11.57 11.49
CA ILE A 186 -24.87 -12.93 11.17
C ILE A 186 -25.13 -13.76 12.45
N ARG A 187 -24.36 -13.53 13.52
CA ARG A 187 -24.60 -14.18 14.83
C ARG A 187 -25.89 -13.68 15.47
N GLN A 188 -26.17 -12.38 15.38
CA GLN A 188 -27.43 -11.81 15.84
C GLN A 188 -28.60 -12.39 15.05
N LEU A 189 -28.50 -12.38 13.72
CA LEU A 189 -29.53 -12.94 12.84
C LEU A 189 -29.83 -14.40 13.17
N LYS A 190 -28.80 -15.20 13.45
CA LYS A 190 -28.96 -16.59 13.91
C LYS A 190 -29.77 -16.69 15.19
N GLN A 191 -29.51 -15.84 16.19
CA GLN A 191 -30.28 -15.85 17.43
C GLN A 191 -31.74 -15.48 17.18
N GLU A 192 -31.98 -14.41 16.42
CA GLU A 192 -33.34 -13.98 16.06
C GLU A 192 -34.10 -15.07 15.31
N THR A 193 -33.47 -15.77 14.36
CA THR A 193 -34.10 -16.89 13.65
C THR A 193 -34.35 -18.08 14.58
N ASN A 194 -33.41 -18.43 15.46
CA ASN A 194 -33.59 -19.51 16.44
C ASN A 194 -34.73 -19.21 17.41
N ASP A 195 -34.86 -17.96 17.87
CA ASP A 195 -35.95 -17.53 18.75
C ASP A 195 -37.30 -17.72 18.07
N VAL A 196 -37.41 -17.38 16.78
CA VAL A 196 -38.62 -17.62 15.99
C VAL A 196 -38.88 -19.12 15.81
N ILE A 197 -37.86 -19.92 15.51
CA ILE A 197 -38.01 -21.39 15.42
C ILE A 197 -38.51 -21.99 16.74
N ALA A 198 -38.03 -21.49 17.89
CA ALA A 198 -38.46 -21.96 19.20
C ALA A 198 -39.96 -21.72 19.46
N THR A 199 -40.59 -20.73 18.81
CA THR A 199 -42.04 -20.48 18.94
C THR A 199 -42.88 -21.64 18.40
N ILE A 200 -42.39 -22.38 17.40
CA ILE A 200 -43.08 -23.56 16.83
C ILE A 200 -43.31 -24.60 17.92
N SER A 201 -42.31 -24.85 18.77
CA SER A 201 -42.41 -25.83 19.85
C SER A 201 -43.53 -25.49 20.85
N THR A 202 -43.75 -24.21 21.12
CA THR A 202 -44.84 -23.77 22.00
C THR A 202 -46.19 -24.00 21.33
N ALA A 203 -46.36 -23.53 20.09
CA ALA A 203 -47.61 -23.72 19.36
C ALA A 203 -47.93 -25.21 19.13
N TYR A 204 -46.92 -26.03 18.88
CA TYR A 204 -47.05 -27.47 18.77
C TYR A 204 -47.57 -28.11 20.07
N ARG A 205 -47.06 -27.69 21.25
CA ARG A 205 -47.56 -28.18 22.55
C ARG A 205 -48.99 -27.73 22.86
N ASP A 206 -49.31 -26.48 22.53
CA ASP A 206 -50.67 -25.96 22.70
C ASP A 206 -51.65 -26.76 21.83
N GLN A 207 -51.27 -27.03 20.58
CA GLN A 207 -52.02 -27.91 19.69
C GLN A 207 -52.14 -29.34 20.23
N GLN A 208 -51.06 -29.95 20.74
CA GLN A 208 -51.12 -31.29 21.31
C GLN A 208 -52.17 -31.36 22.42
N THR A 209 -52.30 -30.31 23.25
CA THR A 209 -53.31 -30.22 24.31
C THR A 209 -54.73 -30.20 23.72
N LEU A 210 -54.99 -29.35 22.73
CA LEU A 210 -56.29 -29.27 22.04
C LEU A 210 -56.67 -30.58 21.33
N SER A 211 -55.66 -31.31 20.85
CA SER A 211 -55.84 -32.53 20.08
C SER A 211 -56.33 -33.72 20.90
N VAL A 212 -56.12 -33.74 22.23
CA VAL A 212 -56.47 -34.88 23.11
C VAL A 212 -57.96 -35.20 23.07
N ASP A 213 -58.82 -34.17 23.16
CA ASP A 213 -60.28 -34.35 23.20
C ASP A 213 -60.93 -34.25 21.81
N LEU A 214 -60.28 -33.54 20.89
CA LEU A 214 -60.80 -33.26 19.55
C LEU A 214 -60.54 -34.42 18.57
N LEU A 215 -59.31 -34.96 18.52
CA LEU A 215 -58.93 -35.97 17.53
C LEU A 215 -59.76 -37.26 17.62
N PRO A 216 -60.14 -37.79 18.81
CA PRO A 216 -60.99 -38.97 18.88
C PRO A 216 -62.36 -38.75 18.23
N LYS A 217 -62.93 -37.54 18.32
CA LYS A 217 -64.21 -37.18 17.69
C LYS A 217 -64.08 -37.08 16.17
N LEU A 218 -63.03 -36.41 15.69
CA LEU A 218 -62.79 -36.26 14.25
C LEU A 218 -62.46 -37.60 13.56
N LYS A 219 -61.82 -38.54 14.27
CA LYS A 219 -61.55 -39.90 13.78
C LYS A 219 -62.81 -40.75 13.54
N ALA A 220 -63.97 -40.33 14.06
CA ALA A 220 -65.24 -41.00 13.78
C ALA A 220 -65.75 -40.71 12.36
N SER A 221 -65.31 -39.61 11.75
CA SER A 221 -65.64 -39.26 10.37
C SER A 221 -64.98 -40.22 9.37
N ILE A 222 -65.73 -40.58 8.33
CA ILE A 222 -65.23 -41.43 7.23
C ILE A 222 -64.18 -40.71 6.36
N ASN A 223 -64.21 -39.37 6.33
CA ASN A 223 -63.33 -38.54 5.50
C ASN A 223 -62.04 -38.12 6.21
N TYR A 224 -61.91 -38.40 7.51
CA TYR A 224 -60.71 -38.08 8.30
C TYR A 224 -59.42 -38.60 7.66
N GLN A 225 -59.43 -39.85 7.16
CA GLN A 225 -58.25 -40.49 6.56
C GLN A 225 -57.82 -39.83 5.24
N TYR A 226 -58.76 -39.25 4.50
CA TYR A 226 -58.54 -38.75 3.15
C TYR A 226 -58.27 -37.24 3.14
N GLU A 227 -58.95 -36.46 3.99
CA GLU A 227 -58.92 -35.00 3.92
C GLU A 227 -58.06 -34.35 5.02
N LEU A 228 -57.98 -34.94 6.22
CA LEU A 228 -57.37 -34.28 7.39
C LEU A 228 -56.11 -34.95 7.91
N LYS A 229 -56.04 -36.29 7.86
CA LYS A 229 -54.94 -37.07 8.45
C LYS A 229 -53.57 -36.68 7.90
N MET A 230 -53.44 -36.55 6.58
CA MET A 230 -52.14 -36.26 5.94
C MET A 230 -51.60 -34.88 6.35
N ALA A 231 -52.46 -33.86 6.38
CA ALA A 231 -52.08 -32.52 6.77
C ALA A 231 -51.64 -32.47 8.25
N LEU A 232 -52.38 -33.14 9.13
CA LEU A 232 -52.03 -33.25 10.55
C LEU A 232 -50.74 -34.03 10.79
N ASP A 233 -50.56 -35.16 10.12
CA ASP A 233 -49.33 -35.97 10.23
C ASP A 233 -48.11 -35.18 9.73
N THR A 234 -48.25 -34.46 8.61
CA THR A 234 -47.17 -33.62 8.04
C THR A 234 -46.78 -32.50 9.01
N PHE A 235 -47.75 -31.84 9.62
CA PHE A 235 -47.46 -30.83 10.62
C PHE A 235 -46.79 -31.42 11.86
N VAL A 236 -47.32 -32.54 12.36
CA VAL A 236 -46.75 -33.23 13.51
C VAL A 236 -45.30 -33.63 13.26
N ASP A 237 -44.99 -34.11 12.06
CA ASP A 237 -43.63 -34.47 11.67
C ASP A 237 -42.71 -33.24 11.65
N VAL A 238 -43.12 -32.17 10.96
CA VAL A 238 -42.32 -30.94 10.80
C VAL A 238 -42.15 -30.16 12.10
N ALA A 239 -43.20 -30.08 12.93
CA ALA A 239 -43.22 -29.34 14.19
C ALA A 239 -42.78 -30.20 15.40
N SER A 240 -42.43 -31.46 15.17
CA SER A 240 -41.90 -32.34 16.22
C SER A 240 -40.59 -31.77 16.81
N VAL A 241 -40.35 -32.05 18.09
CA VAL A 241 -39.10 -31.66 18.77
C VAL A 241 -37.85 -32.12 17.98
N PRO A 242 -37.76 -33.38 17.52
CA PRO A 242 -36.60 -33.82 16.73
C PRO A 242 -36.41 -33.06 15.41
N SER A 243 -37.49 -32.77 14.67
CA SER A 243 -37.42 -31.99 13.42
C SER A 243 -36.95 -30.56 13.68
N ILE A 244 -37.49 -29.91 14.71
CA ILE A 244 -37.08 -28.57 15.12
C ILE A 244 -35.59 -28.55 15.51
N GLU A 245 -35.15 -29.52 16.32
CA GLU A 245 -33.74 -29.65 16.72
C GLU A 245 -32.82 -29.86 15.51
N GLU A 246 -33.22 -30.70 14.55
CA GLU A 246 -32.47 -30.94 13.30
C GLU A 246 -32.29 -29.65 12.48
N LYS A 247 -33.40 -28.93 12.22
CA LYS A 247 -33.35 -27.70 11.40
C LYS A 247 -32.62 -26.56 12.11
N THR A 248 -32.80 -26.43 13.42
CA THR A 248 -32.03 -25.49 14.25
C THR A 248 -30.53 -25.84 14.20
N GLY A 249 -30.19 -27.13 14.26
CA GLY A 249 -28.83 -27.63 14.11
C GLY A 249 -28.22 -27.27 12.76
N LEU A 250 -28.96 -27.46 11.66
CA LEU A 250 -28.52 -27.12 10.30
C LEU A 250 -28.27 -25.61 10.15
N LEU A 251 -29.17 -24.77 10.66
CA LEU A 251 -28.99 -23.32 10.67
C LEU A 251 -27.72 -22.94 11.44
N ASN A 252 -27.55 -23.46 12.66
CA ASN A 252 -26.38 -23.19 13.49
C ASN A 252 -25.07 -23.59 12.82
N GLN A 253 -25.02 -24.76 12.17
CA GLN A 253 -23.85 -25.23 11.43
C GLN A 253 -23.56 -24.35 10.21
N THR A 254 -24.60 -23.97 9.47
CA THR A 254 -24.46 -23.11 8.28
C THR A 254 -23.88 -21.76 8.68
N ILE A 255 -24.42 -21.12 9.73
CA ILE A 255 -23.90 -19.83 10.20
C ILE A 255 -22.47 -19.97 10.75
N ALA A 256 -22.16 -21.06 11.46
CA ALA A 256 -20.81 -21.32 11.93
C ALA A 256 -19.80 -21.45 10.77
N TYR A 257 -20.21 -22.08 9.67
CA TYR A 257 -19.41 -22.17 8.45
C TYR A 257 -19.15 -20.79 7.82
N TYR A 258 -20.17 -19.94 7.69
CA TYR A 258 -20.00 -18.56 7.22
C TYR A 258 -19.01 -17.76 8.08
N VAL A 259 -19.13 -17.86 9.40
CA VAL A 259 -18.22 -17.19 10.34
C VAL A 259 -16.80 -17.75 10.25
N SER A 260 -16.64 -19.07 10.09
CA SER A 260 -15.31 -19.67 9.91
C SER A 260 -14.65 -19.20 8.63
N ASN A 261 -15.39 -19.16 7.52
CA ASN A 261 -14.85 -18.71 6.24
C ASN A 261 -14.58 -17.20 6.21
N SER A 262 -15.37 -16.38 6.90
CA SER A 262 -15.08 -14.95 6.98
C SER A 262 -13.81 -14.68 7.77
N THR A 263 -13.41 -15.55 8.72
CA THR A 263 -12.17 -15.35 9.49
C THR A 263 -10.89 -15.71 8.75
N THR A 264 -10.95 -16.52 7.67
CA THR A 264 -9.76 -16.78 6.84
C THR A 264 -9.37 -15.57 5.98
N TYR A 265 -10.24 -14.56 5.92
CA TYR A 265 -10.04 -13.35 5.15
C TYR A 265 -8.79 -12.55 5.57
N ASP A 266 -8.47 -12.50 6.86
CA ASP A 266 -7.28 -11.79 7.34
C ASP A 266 -5.99 -12.40 6.74
N ASP A 267 -5.95 -13.72 6.50
CA ASP A 267 -4.81 -14.40 5.85
C ASP A 267 -4.71 -14.05 4.35
N ASP A 268 -5.86 -13.94 3.67
CA ASP A 268 -5.93 -13.53 2.27
C ASP A 268 -5.49 -12.07 2.08
N LEU A 269 -5.84 -11.19 3.02
CA LEU A 269 -5.34 -9.80 3.04
C LEU A 269 -3.82 -9.75 3.17
N VAL A 270 -3.22 -10.50 4.10
CA VAL A 270 -1.76 -10.54 4.23
C VAL A 270 -1.10 -10.96 2.91
N THR A 271 -1.68 -11.92 2.20
CA THR A 271 -1.20 -12.38 0.90
C THR A 271 -1.30 -11.28 -0.17
N VAL A 272 -2.45 -10.62 -0.31
CA VAL A 272 -2.63 -9.56 -1.33
C VAL A 272 -1.68 -8.39 -1.08
N TYR A 273 -1.66 -7.87 0.14
CA TYR A 273 -0.87 -6.66 0.45
C TYR A 273 0.63 -6.98 0.53
N GLY A 274 1.00 -8.13 1.08
CA GLY A 274 2.37 -8.61 1.19
C GLY A 274 2.99 -9.03 -0.14
N ASP A 275 2.33 -9.91 -0.89
CA ASP A 275 2.94 -10.55 -2.07
C ASP A 275 2.64 -9.82 -3.37
N ARG A 276 1.60 -8.97 -3.42
CA ARG A 276 1.23 -8.24 -4.65
C ARG A 276 1.51 -6.75 -4.53
N ILE A 277 0.95 -6.08 -3.51
CA ILE A 277 1.03 -4.62 -3.40
C ILE A 277 2.44 -4.16 -2.99
N CYS A 278 3.06 -4.76 -1.98
CA CYS A 278 4.39 -4.37 -1.52
C CYS A 278 5.47 -4.46 -2.63
N PRO A 279 5.56 -5.54 -3.44
CA PRO A 279 6.46 -5.58 -4.60
C PRO A 279 6.15 -4.51 -5.65
N ALA A 280 4.88 -4.20 -5.89
CA ALA A 280 4.49 -3.14 -6.83
C ALA A 280 4.92 -1.74 -6.34
N MET A 281 4.71 -1.45 -5.06
CA MET A 281 5.19 -0.22 -4.42
C MET A 281 6.72 -0.10 -4.54
N ARG A 282 7.43 -1.19 -4.20
CA ARG A 282 8.89 -1.26 -4.31
C ARG A 282 9.34 -1.02 -5.75
N ALA A 283 8.67 -1.60 -6.75
CA ALA A 283 9.02 -1.43 -8.16
C ALA A 283 8.90 0.04 -8.59
N VAL A 284 7.81 0.72 -8.22
CA VAL A 284 7.60 2.14 -8.55
C VAL A 284 8.67 3.03 -7.92
N VAL A 285 9.00 2.78 -6.65
CA VAL A 285 10.06 3.50 -5.92
C VAL A 285 11.43 3.24 -6.56
N GLN A 286 11.76 2.00 -6.87
CA GLN A 286 13.04 1.65 -7.47
C GLN A 286 13.21 2.28 -8.86
N VAL A 287 12.14 2.41 -9.65
CA VAL A 287 12.17 3.14 -10.93
C VAL A 287 12.48 4.61 -10.71
N LEU A 288 11.83 5.25 -9.72
CA LEU A 288 12.07 6.65 -9.39
C LEU A 288 13.53 6.87 -8.96
N ILE A 289 14.02 6.06 -8.01
CA ILE A 289 15.39 6.16 -7.46
C ILE A 289 16.44 5.92 -8.55
N ALA A 290 16.23 4.92 -9.42
CA ALA A 290 17.16 4.62 -10.50
C ALA A 290 17.39 5.76 -11.47
N SER A 291 16.54 6.78 -11.48
CA SER A 291 16.79 8.05 -12.18
C SER A 291 17.02 7.91 -13.69
N GLY A 292 16.54 6.81 -14.29
CA GLY A 292 16.63 6.55 -15.71
C GLY A 292 15.73 7.45 -16.57
N PRO A 293 15.77 7.25 -17.90
CA PRO A 293 14.87 7.90 -18.84
C PRO A 293 13.42 7.69 -18.42
N TYR A 294 12.63 8.77 -18.37
CA TYR A 294 11.21 8.75 -18.00
C TYR A 294 10.88 8.27 -16.58
N ALA A 295 11.85 8.09 -15.68
CA ALA A 295 11.62 7.62 -14.32
C ALA A 295 10.52 8.41 -13.58
N ALA A 296 10.54 9.74 -13.70
CA ALA A 296 9.52 10.60 -13.11
C ALA A 296 8.12 10.40 -13.73
N TYR A 297 8.04 10.19 -15.04
CA TYR A 297 6.79 9.92 -15.74
C TYR A 297 6.21 8.56 -15.32
N CYS A 298 7.03 7.51 -15.34
CA CYS A 298 6.63 6.18 -14.90
C CYS A 298 6.16 6.21 -13.44
N TYR A 299 6.93 6.85 -12.56
CA TYR A 299 6.53 7.04 -11.18
C TYR A 299 5.15 7.70 -11.07
N SER A 300 4.96 8.88 -11.67
CA SER A 300 3.69 9.62 -11.57
C SER A 300 2.50 8.85 -12.16
N LYS A 301 2.73 8.03 -13.20
CA LYS A 301 1.69 7.22 -13.82
C LYS A 301 1.23 6.05 -12.95
N TYR A 302 2.16 5.40 -12.25
CA TYR A 302 1.90 4.13 -11.55
C TYR A 302 1.80 4.26 -10.03
N SER A 303 2.43 5.25 -9.40
CA SER A 303 2.45 5.39 -7.93
C SER A 303 1.06 5.43 -7.31
N HIS A 304 0.17 6.24 -7.88
CA HIS A 304 -1.21 6.33 -7.42
C HIS A 304 -2.01 5.06 -7.71
N ARG A 305 -1.78 4.41 -8.87
CA ARG A 305 -2.50 3.19 -9.25
C ARG A 305 -2.21 2.02 -8.33
N VAL A 306 -1.00 1.92 -7.80
CA VAL A 306 -0.64 0.86 -6.84
C VAL A 306 -1.41 1.03 -5.52
N VAL A 307 -1.51 2.27 -5.02
CA VAL A 307 -2.28 2.57 -3.81
C VAL A 307 -3.78 2.41 -4.07
N ASP A 308 -4.25 2.91 -5.19
CA ASP A 308 -5.65 2.79 -5.63
C ASP A 308 -6.09 1.33 -5.75
N LEU A 309 -5.26 0.45 -6.34
CA LEU A 309 -5.54 -0.98 -6.40
C LEU A 309 -5.71 -1.60 -5.01
N ALA A 310 -4.89 -1.18 -4.05
CA ALA A 310 -4.94 -1.66 -2.67
C ALA A 310 -6.21 -1.17 -1.96
N ILE A 311 -6.67 0.04 -2.26
CA ILE A 311 -7.90 0.63 -1.71
C ILE A 311 -9.15 0.02 -2.37
N HIS A 312 -9.14 -0.18 -3.68
CA HIS A 312 -10.27 -0.75 -4.42
C HIS A 312 -10.56 -2.18 -3.98
N ASN A 313 -9.51 -2.97 -3.73
CA ASN A 313 -9.67 -4.32 -3.22
C ASN A 313 -10.48 -4.35 -1.92
N PHE A 314 -10.25 -3.41 -1.00
CA PHE A 314 -11.05 -3.27 0.21
C PHE A 314 -12.54 -2.98 -0.09
N TYR A 315 -12.83 -2.01 -0.96
CA TYR A 315 -14.20 -1.65 -1.31
C TYR A 315 -14.98 -2.83 -1.91
N ASP A 316 -14.35 -3.56 -2.84
CA ASP A 316 -14.96 -4.72 -3.48
C ASP A 316 -15.36 -5.79 -2.44
N ILE A 317 -14.55 -5.96 -1.39
CA ILE A 317 -14.83 -6.94 -0.34
C ILE A 317 -15.96 -6.45 0.58
N GLY A 318 -15.94 -5.18 0.98
CA GLY A 318 -17.01 -4.59 1.78
C GLY A 318 -18.37 -4.77 1.10
N GLU A 319 -18.45 -4.53 -0.21
CA GLU A 319 -19.66 -4.74 -1.00
C GLU A 319 -20.11 -6.20 -1.00
N CYS A 320 -19.17 -7.15 -1.07
CA CYS A 320 -19.49 -8.59 -1.02
C CYS A 320 -20.12 -8.98 0.32
N TYR A 321 -19.57 -8.54 1.45
CA TYR A 321 -20.15 -8.82 2.77
C TYR A 321 -21.52 -8.19 2.94
N GLN A 322 -21.68 -6.94 2.50
CA GLN A 322 -22.98 -6.25 2.57
C GLN A 322 -24.04 -6.97 1.72
N LEU A 323 -23.69 -7.37 0.50
CA LEU A 323 -24.58 -8.12 -0.39
C LEU A 323 -25.00 -9.44 0.24
N GLU A 324 -24.03 -10.18 0.79
CA GLU A 324 -24.31 -11.49 1.39
C GLU A 324 -25.16 -11.36 2.65
N LEU A 325 -24.90 -10.35 3.48
CA LEU A 325 -25.73 -10.06 4.65
C LEU A 325 -27.18 -9.76 4.27
N ASN A 326 -27.43 -8.98 3.21
CA ASN A 326 -28.77 -8.70 2.70
C ASN A 326 -29.50 -9.97 2.25
N ARG A 327 -28.80 -10.92 1.64
CA ARG A 327 -29.34 -12.24 1.27
C ARG A 327 -29.71 -13.04 2.52
N LEU A 328 -28.84 -13.06 3.51
CA LEU A 328 -29.08 -13.78 4.77
C LEU A 328 -30.28 -13.19 5.53
N TYR A 329 -30.41 -11.86 5.62
CA TYR A 329 -31.59 -11.21 6.20
C TYR A 329 -32.88 -11.60 5.47
N SER A 330 -32.84 -11.67 4.14
CA SER A 330 -34.00 -12.07 3.33
C SER A 330 -34.40 -13.52 3.61
N VAL A 331 -33.43 -14.42 3.73
CA VAL A 331 -33.68 -15.83 4.08
C VAL A 331 -34.24 -15.97 5.49
N SER A 332 -33.66 -15.28 6.47
CA SER A 332 -34.18 -15.28 7.85
C SER A 332 -35.63 -14.77 7.92
N ARG A 333 -35.94 -13.66 7.22
CA ARG A 333 -37.31 -13.14 7.14
C ARG A 333 -38.26 -14.13 6.48
N LEU A 334 -37.82 -14.82 5.43
CA LEU A 334 -38.62 -15.86 4.78
C LEU A 334 -38.93 -17.00 5.76
N ILE A 335 -37.92 -17.48 6.50
CA ILE A 335 -38.09 -18.49 7.54
C ILE A 335 -39.13 -18.02 8.57
N SER A 336 -38.98 -16.81 9.11
CA SER A 336 -39.90 -16.26 10.11
C SER A 336 -41.33 -16.10 9.61
N ASN A 337 -41.51 -15.71 8.35
CA ASN A 337 -42.82 -15.59 7.72
C ASN A 337 -43.47 -16.97 7.52
N LEU A 338 -42.70 -17.96 7.05
CA LEU A 338 -43.21 -19.32 6.86
C LEU A 338 -43.63 -19.95 8.19
N ILE A 339 -42.83 -19.73 9.25
CA ILE A 339 -43.16 -20.20 10.60
C ILE A 339 -44.43 -19.55 11.12
N SER A 340 -44.54 -18.22 11.03
CA SER A 340 -45.73 -17.49 11.45
C SER A 340 -46.99 -17.95 10.70
N LEU A 341 -46.90 -18.09 9.38
CA LEU A 341 -48.01 -18.52 8.53
C LEU A 341 -48.46 -19.96 8.85
N ALA A 342 -47.51 -20.89 8.94
CA ALA A 342 -47.81 -22.27 9.27
C ALA A 342 -48.47 -22.35 10.64
N THR A 343 -47.86 -21.74 11.66
CA THR A 343 -48.36 -21.77 13.04
C THR A 343 -49.76 -21.16 13.15
N PHE A 344 -50.02 -20.04 12.48
CA PHE A 344 -51.32 -19.39 12.44
C PHE A 344 -52.39 -20.26 11.76
N ASN A 345 -52.09 -20.79 10.56
CA ASN A 345 -53.03 -21.62 9.81
C ASN A 345 -53.39 -22.90 10.58
N PHE A 346 -52.42 -23.50 11.29
CA PHE A 346 -52.69 -24.67 12.12
C PHE A 346 -53.51 -24.33 13.36
N ALA A 347 -53.22 -23.22 14.05
CA ALA A 347 -54.05 -22.77 15.17
C ALA A 347 -55.50 -22.51 14.74
N ASP A 348 -55.71 -21.79 13.65
CA ASP A 348 -57.04 -21.48 13.10
C ASP A 348 -57.80 -22.74 12.67
N LEU A 349 -57.11 -23.71 12.04
CA LEU A 349 -57.69 -25.01 11.70
C LEU A 349 -58.22 -25.73 12.96
N PHE A 350 -57.43 -25.78 14.03
CA PHE A 350 -57.84 -26.44 15.28
C PHE A 350 -59.00 -25.72 15.98
N ASP A 351 -59.02 -24.39 15.99
CA ASP A 351 -60.11 -23.61 16.55
C ASP A 351 -61.41 -23.84 15.78
N ASN A 352 -61.37 -23.80 14.45
CA ASN A 352 -62.53 -24.07 13.60
C ASN A 352 -63.06 -25.52 13.76
N LEU A 353 -62.16 -26.50 13.78
CA LEU A 353 -62.52 -27.90 14.02
C LEU A 353 -63.09 -28.12 15.42
N SER A 354 -62.55 -27.44 16.44
CA SER A 354 -63.03 -27.50 17.83
C SER A 354 -64.45 -26.98 17.96
N VAL A 355 -64.74 -25.82 17.36
CA VAL A 355 -66.09 -25.24 17.33
C VAL A 355 -67.07 -26.18 16.62
N CYS A 356 -66.68 -26.74 15.47
CA CYS A 356 -67.55 -27.66 14.73
C CYS A 356 -67.85 -28.94 15.52
N ALA A 357 -66.83 -29.56 16.12
CA ALA A 357 -66.98 -30.79 16.91
C ALA A 357 -67.64 -30.58 18.29
N ALA A 358 -67.86 -29.33 18.72
CA ALA A 358 -68.57 -28.99 19.95
C ALA A 358 -70.10 -28.96 19.79
N ILE A 359 -70.61 -28.92 18.56
CA ILE A 359 -72.05 -29.00 18.28
C ILE A 359 -72.56 -30.39 18.69
N GLN A 360 -73.53 -30.46 19.61
CA GLN A 360 -74.11 -31.74 20.05
C GLN A 360 -75.57 -31.92 19.58
N PRO A 361 -75.92 -33.07 18.96
CA PRO A 361 -75.01 -34.12 18.48
C PRO A 361 -74.12 -33.61 17.33
N CYS A 362 -72.90 -34.15 17.20
CA CYS A 362 -72.01 -33.77 16.10
C CYS A 362 -72.70 -34.11 14.77
N PRO A 363 -72.86 -33.16 13.84
CA PRO A 363 -73.60 -33.41 12.60
C PRO A 363 -72.94 -34.53 11.80
N GLY A 364 -73.70 -35.57 11.43
CA GLY A 364 -73.23 -36.66 10.55
C GLY A 364 -71.89 -37.29 10.99
N ASP A 365 -71.75 -37.69 12.25
CA ASP A 365 -70.51 -38.26 12.80
C ASP A 365 -69.26 -37.36 12.62
N CYS A 366 -69.49 -36.05 12.56
CA CYS A 366 -68.51 -35.00 12.29
C CYS A 366 -67.98 -34.95 10.83
N ASP A 367 -68.60 -35.66 9.88
CA ASP A 367 -68.24 -35.59 8.45
C ASP A 367 -68.25 -34.15 7.90
N PRO A 368 -69.27 -33.30 8.17
CA PRO A 368 -69.28 -31.92 7.68
C PRO A 368 -68.15 -31.05 8.25
N CYS A 369 -67.58 -31.41 9.41
CA CYS A 369 -66.45 -30.69 10.00
C CYS A 369 -65.15 -30.98 9.27
N VAL A 370 -65.02 -32.18 8.71
CA VAL A 370 -63.85 -32.60 7.94
C VAL A 370 -63.97 -32.15 6.47
N ASP A 371 -65.18 -32.21 5.90
CA ASP A 371 -65.46 -31.80 4.51
C ASP A 371 -65.26 -30.30 4.26
N THR A 372 -65.44 -29.46 5.28
CA THR A 372 -65.17 -28.01 5.14
C THR A 372 -63.69 -27.68 4.91
N VAL A 373 -62.78 -28.61 5.19
CA VAL A 373 -61.33 -28.43 4.97
C VAL A 373 -60.95 -28.70 3.50
N SER A 374 -61.81 -29.39 2.72
CA SER A 374 -61.51 -29.81 1.34
C SER A 374 -61.97 -28.84 0.24
N VAL A 375 -62.57 -27.70 0.60
CA VAL A 375 -63.12 -26.70 -0.35
C VAL A 375 -62.32 -25.38 -0.35
N SER A 376 -61.16 -25.36 0.30
CA SER A 376 -60.15 -24.28 0.24
C SER A 376 -58.82 -24.83 -0.21
#